data_AF-A0A2W2B5X2-F1
#
_entry.id   AF-A0A2W2B5X2-F1
#
_cell.length_a   1.000
_cell.length_b   1.000
_cell.length_c   1.000
_cell.angle_alpha   90.00
_cell.angle_beta   90.00
_cell.angle_gamma   90.00
#
_symmetry.space_group_name_H-M   'P 1'
#
loop_
_entity.id
_entity.type
_entity.pdbx_description
1 polymer ?
#
loop_
_entity_poly.entity_id
_entity_poly.type
_entity_poly.pdbx_seq_one_letter_code
_entity_poly.pdbx_strand_id
1 'polypeptide(L)'
;MQPASTGSATTTHIEKIFPFSIDTSDKEYAVSIHIEDVTVSSKYGSLFKKYKLNYDIETWQEVMTQMIRKWLPYMESTVSFFDDNKILYIQPGNKIYEGSMTETLHPIFYDMATLDEFFKNLDRTNLDTP
;
A
#
# COMPACT_ATOMS: atom_id res chain seq x y z
N MET A 1 29.65 -30.94 28.50
CA MET A 1 29.27 -30.46 27.16
C MET A 1 27.75 -30.41 27.12
N GLN A 2 27.18 -29.21 26.99
CA GLN A 2 25.76 -28.95 26.73
C GLN A 2 25.69 -27.89 25.62
N PRO A 3 24.70 -27.95 24.72
CA PRO A 3 24.54 -26.99 23.64
C PRO A 3 23.76 -25.76 24.12
N ALA A 4 24.14 -24.58 23.67
CA ALA A 4 23.30 -23.38 23.81
C ALA A 4 22.98 -22.84 22.40
N SER A 5 21.75 -23.16 22.02
CA SER A 5 20.83 -22.60 21.04
C SER A 5 21.19 -21.26 20.38
N THR A 6 21.18 -21.32 19.04
CA THR A 6 20.42 -20.46 18.11
C THR A 6 19.98 -19.08 18.59
N GLY A 7 20.54 -18.05 17.95
CA GLY A 7 19.86 -16.80 17.69
C GLY A 7 20.19 -16.36 16.26
N SER A 8 19.42 -16.84 15.27
CA SER A 8 19.40 -16.16 13.97
C SER A 8 18.74 -14.82 14.20
N ALA A 9 19.54 -13.76 14.27
CA ALA A 9 19.04 -12.40 14.20
C ALA A 9 18.42 -12.21 12.81
N THR A 10 17.10 -12.38 12.70
CA THR A 10 16.35 -11.95 11.52
C THR A 10 16.54 -10.44 11.40
N THR A 11 17.31 -10.03 10.40
CA THR A 11 17.57 -8.61 10.14
C THR A 11 16.36 -8.07 9.38
N THR A 12 15.42 -7.46 10.09
CA THR A 12 14.31 -6.73 9.46
C THR A 12 14.91 -5.53 8.72
N HIS A 13 14.91 -5.58 7.39
CA HIS A 13 15.26 -4.44 6.56
C HIS A 13 13.96 -3.78 6.11
N ILE A 14 13.68 -2.58 6.63
CA ILE A 14 12.53 -1.80 6.19
C ILE A 14 13.02 -0.80 5.15
N GLU A 15 12.67 -1.03 3.89
CA GLU A 15 12.87 -0.01 2.85
C GLU A 15 11.65 0.92 2.83
N LYS A 16 11.89 2.22 2.96
CA LYS A 16 10.83 3.23 2.98
C LYS A 16 10.76 3.94 1.63
N ILE A 17 9.74 3.61 0.85
CA ILE A 17 9.44 4.20 -0.45
C ILE A 17 8.08 4.91 -0.32
N PHE A 18 8.08 6.16 0.17
CA PHE A 18 6.84 6.85 0.53
C PHE A 18 5.76 6.80 -0.60
N PRO A 19 4.49 6.47 -0.28
CA PRO A 19 3.91 6.23 1.05
C PRO A 19 4.06 4.80 1.58
N PHE A 20 4.79 3.95 0.87
CA PHE A 20 4.97 2.55 1.20
C PHE A 20 6.10 2.33 2.23
N SER A 21 5.83 1.45 3.18
CA SER A 21 6.84 0.75 3.97
C SER A 21 6.90 -0.70 3.48
N ILE A 22 8.09 -1.17 3.14
CA ILE A 22 8.32 -2.54 2.66
C ILE A 22 8.96 -3.32 3.80
N ASP A 23 8.29 -4.37 4.28
CA ASP A 23 8.86 -5.34 5.22
C ASP A 23 9.39 -6.53 4.43
N THR A 24 10.71 -6.74 4.48
CA THR A 24 11.37 -7.85 3.79
C THR A 24 11.72 -9.01 4.74
N SER A 25 11.06 -9.14 5.89
CA SER A 25 11.31 -10.28 6.80
C SER A 25 10.96 -11.61 6.13
N ASP A 26 11.79 -12.62 6.38
CA ASP A 26 12.21 -13.71 5.49
C ASP A 26 11.17 -14.51 4.67
N LYS A 27 9.85 -14.32 4.80
CA LYS A 27 8.83 -15.05 4.00
C LYS A 27 7.53 -14.28 3.69
N GLU A 28 7.33 -13.09 4.25
CA GLU A 28 6.09 -12.33 4.06
C GLU A 28 6.40 -10.99 3.39
N TYR A 29 6.18 -10.95 2.08
CA TYR A 29 6.34 -9.76 1.26
C TYR A 29 5.14 -8.85 1.51
N ALA A 30 5.30 -7.88 2.40
CA ALA A 30 4.23 -6.96 2.76
C ALA A 30 4.63 -5.52 2.43
N VAL A 31 3.87 -4.93 1.51
CA VAL A 31 3.86 -3.49 1.28
C VAL A 31 2.80 -2.90 2.20
N SER A 32 3.11 -1.85 2.95
CA SER A 32 2.15 -1.25 3.88
C SER A 32 2.05 0.27 3.72
N ILE A 33 0.86 0.81 3.97
CA ILE A 33 0.59 2.25 4.01
C ILE A 33 0.06 2.59 5.41
N HIS A 34 0.76 3.46 6.12
CA HIS A 34 0.33 3.96 7.43
C HIS A 34 -0.60 5.15 7.22
N ILE A 35 -1.91 4.90 7.15
CA ILE A 35 -2.89 5.91 6.70
C ILE A 35 -2.99 7.10 7.65
N GLU A 36 -2.88 6.84 8.96
CA GLU A 36 -2.89 7.88 10.01
C GLU A 36 -1.55 8.59 10.20
N ASP A 37 -0.50 8.21 9.46
CA ASP A 37 0.75 8.97 9.47
C ASP A 37 0.46 10.42 9.02
N VAL A 38 0.97 11.39 9.80
CA VAL A 38 0.72 12.82 9.57
C VAL A 38 1.23 13.26 8.20
N THR A 39 2.31 12.65 7.69
CA THR A 39 2.87 12.95 6.38
C THR A 39 1.99 12.40 5.27
N VAL A 40 1.50 11.16 5.41
CA VAL A 40 0.58 10.52 4.46
C VAL A 40 -0.72 11.30 4.38
N SER A 41 -1.34 11.58 5.53
CA SER A 41 -2.59 12.35 5.61
C SER A 41 -2.45 13.78 5.12
N SER A 42 -1.35 14.47 5.44
CA SER A 42 -1.08 15.83 4.93
C SER A 42 -0.94 15.85 3.40
N LYS A 43 -0.26 14.86 2.82
CA LYS A 43 -0.04 14.81 1.37
C LYS A 43 -1.28 14.39 0.59
N TYR A 44 -2.01 13.37 1.04
CA TYR A 44 -3.11 12.78 0.26
C TYR A 44 -4.50 13.18 0.75
N GLY A 45 -4.68 13.58 2.01
CA GLY A 45 -6.01 13.91 2.56
C GLY A 45 -6.74 15.01 1.78
N SER A 46 -6.01 15.94 1.18
CA SER A 46 -6.59 16.97 0.31
C SER A 46 -7.24 16.41 -0.96
N LEU A 47 -6.70 15.32 -1.54
CA LEU A 47 -7.31 14.62 -2.69
C LEU A 47 -8.61 13.93 -2.30
N PHE A 48 -8.59 13.15 -1.22
CA PHE A 48 -9.80 12.49 -0.71
C PHE A 48 -10.91 13.51 -0.43
N LYS A 49 -10.56 14.62 0.23
CA LYS A 49 -11.49 15.74 0.46
C LYS A 49 -11.99 16.38 -0.85
N LYS A 50 -11.10 16.66 -1.81
CA LYS A 50 -11.45 17.26 -3.11
C LYS A 50 -12.50 16.44 -3.84
N TYR A 51 -12.39 15.11 -3.79
CA TYR A 51 -13.29 14.18 -4.47
C TYR A 51 -14.42 13.64 -3.60
N LYS A 52 -14.61 14.20 -2.39
CA LYS A 52 -15.64 13.78 -1.43
C LYS A 52 -15.59 12.29 -1.12
N LEU A 53 -14.40 11.81 -0.76
CA LEU A 53 -14.16 10.44 -0.32
C LEU A 53 -13.77 10.45 1.16
N ASN A 54 -14.14 9.39 1.87
CA ASN A 54 -13.68 9.20 3.24
C ASN A 54 -12.17 8.92 3.27
N TYR A 55 -11.47 9.42 4.29
CA TYR A 55 -10.05 9.13 4.48
C TYR A 55 -9.90 8.00 5.51
N ASP A 56 -10.18 6.77 5.07
CA ASP A 56 -10.16 5.56 5.90
C ASP A 56 -9.56 4.36 5.15
N ILE A 57 -9.35 3.25 5.87
CA ILE A 57 -8.73 2.04 5.33
C ILE A 57 -9.54 1.46 4.15
N GLU A 58 -10.87 1.42 4.26
CA GLU A 58 -11.73 0.82 3.25
C GLU A 58 -11.64 1.58 1.92
N THR A 59 -11.70 2.92 1.99
CA THR A 59 -11.53 3.77 0.80
C THR A 59 -10.13 3.62 0.22
N TRP A 60 -9.09 3.57 1.06
CA TRP A 60 -7.71 3.34 0.60
C TRP A 60 -7.55 1.96 -0.06
N GLN A 61 -8.16 0.91 0.47
CA GLN A 61 -8.13 -0.43 -0.08
C GLN A 61 -8.79 -0.47 -1.47
N GLU A 62 -9.94 0.18 -1.64
CA GLU A 62 -10.62 0.23 -2.93
C GLU A 62 -9.83 1.06 -3.95
N VAL A 63 -9.26 2.21 -3.53
CA VAL A 63 -8.34 3.00 -4.35
C VAL A 63 -7.18 2.12 -4.82
N MET A 64 -6.50 1.42 -3.92
CA MET A 64 -5.37 0.54 -4.26
C MET A 64 -5.80 -0.61 -5.18
N THR A 65 -6.96 -1.22 -4.94
CA THR A 65 -7.52 -2.27 -5.79
C THR A 65 -7.68 -1.78 -7.23
N GLN A 66 -8.27 -0.60 -7.41
CA GLN A 66 -8.44 -0.01 -8.74
C GLN A 66 -7.12 0.41 -9.39
N MET A 67 -6.14 0.89 -8.61
CA MET A 67 -4.79 1.14 -9.12
C MET A 67 -4.13 -0.14 -9.63
N ILE A 68 -4.20 -1.23 -8.87
CA ILE A 68 -3.64 -2.53 -9.23
C ILE A 68 -4.32 -3.05 -10.50
N ARG A 69 -5.65 -3.00 -10.58
CA ARG A 69 -6.39 -3.36 -11.81
C ARG A 69 -5.92 -2.58 -13.03
N LYS A 70 -5.65 -1.28 -12.86
CA LYS A 70 -5.27 -0.39 -13.97
C LYS A 70 -3.83 -0.59 -14.43
N TRP A 71 -2.87 -0.67 -13.51
CA TRP A 71 -1.44 -0.65 -13.83
C TRP A 71 -0.74 -1.99 -13.65
N LEU A 72 -1.28 -2.89 -12.83
CA LEU A 72 -0.73 -4.19 -12.48
C LEU A 72 -1.80 -5.30 -12.58
N PRO A 73 -2.55 -5.41 -13.70
CA PRO A 73 -3.71 -6.31 -13.78
C PRO A 73 -3.35 -7.78 -13.52
N TYR A 74 -2.11 -8.19 -13.82
CA TYR A 74 -1.61 -9.54 -13.56
C TYR A 74 -1.49 -9.86 -12.06
N MET A 75 -1.48 -8.86 -11.18
CA MET A 75 -1.39 -9.01 -9.73
C MET A 75 -2.75 -9.05 -9.04
N GLU A 76 -3.85 -8.74 -9.73
CA GLU A 76 -5.17 -8.63 -9.09
C GLU A 76 -5.57 -9.91 -8.34
N SER A 77 -5.30 -11.07 -8.92
CA SER A 77 -5.64 -12.37 -8.31
C SER A 77 -4.69 -12.83 -7.19
N THR A 78 -3.57 -12.14 -7.00
CA THR A 78 -2.54 -12.53 -6.01
C THR A 78 -2.41 -11.53 -4.88
N VAL A 79 -2.93 -10.32 -5.05
CA VAL A 79 -2.91 -9.30 -4.01
C VAL A 79 -3.99 -9.60 -2.98
N SER A 80 -3.57 -9.62 -1.72
CA SER A 80 -4.48 -9.63 -0.56
C SER A 80 -4.28 -8.36 0.26
N PHE A 81 -5.38 -7.85 0.83
CA PHE A 81 -5.36 -6.71 1.71
C PHE A 81 -5.71 -7.14 3.13
N PHE A 82 -4.99 -6.60 4.11
CA PHE A 82 -5.27 -6.79 5.52
C PHE A 82 -5.15 -5.45 6.23
N ASP A 83 -6.00 -5.22 7.21
CA ASP A 83 -5.92 -4.07 8.07
C ASP A 83 -5.39 -4.47 9.45
N ASP A 84 -4.50 -3.66 10.00
CA ASP A 84 -4.14 -3.74 11.41
C ASP A 84 -3.83 -2.34 11.90
N ASN A 85 -4.55 -1.89 12.94
CA ASN A 85 -4.32 -0.61 13.61
C ASN A 85 -4.06 0.57 12.65
N LYS A 86 -4.94 0.73 11.62
CA LYS A 86 -4.87 1.86 10.67
C LYS A 86 -3.70 1.80 9.67
N ILE A 87 -3.09 0.63 9.56
CA ILE A 87 -2.12 0.29 8.53
C ILE A 87 -2.83 -0.59 7.51
N LEU A 88 -2.77 -0.19 6.25
CA LEU A 88 -3.20 -1.02 5.13
C LEU A 88 -2.02 -1.88 4.68
N TYR A 89 -2.08 -3.18 4.91
CA TYR A 89 -1.14 -4.16 4.39
C TYR A 89 -1.62 -4.66 3.04
N ILE A 90 -0.67 -4.75 2.11
CA ILE A 90 -0.85 -5.19 0.74
C ILE A 90 0.16 -6.32 0.54
N GLN A 91 -0.33 -7.54 0.44
CA GLN A 91 0.49 -8.72 0.21
C GLN A 91 0.45 -9.07 -1.29
N PRO A 92 1.54 -8.83 -2.05
CA PRO A 92 1.57 -9.07 -3.49
C PRO A 92 1.55 -10.57 -3.86
N GLY A 93 1.79 -11.45 -2.88
CA GLY A 93 1.84 -12.90 -3.01
C GLY A 93 3.26 -13.47 -3.22
N ASN A 94 4.21 -12.69 -3.73
CA ASN A 94 5.63 -13.06 -3.81
C ASN A 94 6.54 -11.83 -3.98
N LYS A 95 7.87 -12.06 -3.89
CA LYS A 95 8.90 -11.02 -4.02
C LYS A 95 8.93 -10.29 -5.37
N ILE A 96 8.66 -11.00 -6.47
CA ILE A 96 8.69 -10.40 -7.82
C ILE A 96 7.58 -9.36 -7.94
N TYR A 97 6.42 -9.67 -7.38
CA TYR A 97 5.26 -8.80 -7.41
C TYR A 97 5.37 -7.63 -6.42
N GLU A 98 6.08 -7.80 -5.30
CA GLU A 98 6.43 -6.69 -4.41
C GLU A 98 7.25 -5.61 -5.14
N GLY A 99 8.36 -6.02 -5.77
CA GLY A 99 9.20 -5.09 -6.54
C GLY A 99 8.42 -4.43 -7.67
N SER A 100 7.64 -5.21 -8.41
CA SER A 100 6.83 -4.68 -9.52
C SER A 100 5.78 -3.68 -9.04
N MET A 101 5.18 -3.90 -7.87
CA MET A 101 4.20 -3.00 -7.27
C MET A 101 4.83 -1.68 -6.85
N THR A 102 5.94 -1.72 -6.11
CA THR A 102 6.59 -0.52 -5.59
C THR A 102 7.18 0.31 -6.74
N GLU A 103 7.85 -0.33 -7.71
CA GLU A 103 8.40 0.33 -8.90
C GLU A 103 7.32 1.00 -9.75
N THR A 104 6.13 0.39 -9.86
CA THR A 104 5.04 0.92 -10.69
C THR A 104 4.20 1.98 -9.97
N LEU A 105 3.84 1.73 -8.71
CA LEU A 105 2.91 2.60 -7.98
C LEU A 105 3.63 3.77 -7.30
N HIS A 106 4.89 3.64 -6.89
CA HIS A 106 5.60 4.74 -6.23
C HIS A 106 5.67 6.02 -7.09
N PRO A 107 6.03 5.97 -8.39
CA PRO A 107 6.03 7.16 -9.23
C PRO A 107 4.65 7.82 -9.33
N ILE A 108 3.56 7.03 -9.32
CA ILE A 108 2.18 7.53 -9.35
C ILE A 108 1.85 8.28 -8.07
N PHE A 109 2.26 7.74 -6.92
CA PHE A 109 2.06 8.41 -5.62
C PHE A 109 2.97 9.61 -5.39
N TYR A 110 4.08 9.71 -6.14
CA TYR A 110 4.95 10.86 -6.14
C TYR A 110 4.41 12.00 -7.02
N ASP A 111 3.85 11.67 -8.18
CA ASP A 111 3.24 12.62 -9.11
C ASP A 111 1.76 12.89 -8.78
N MET A 112 1.53 13.98 -8.03
CA MET A 112 0.19 14.40 -7.63
C MET A 112 -0.74 14.71 -8.81
N ALA A 113 -0.22 15.05 -10.01
CA ALA A 113 -1.06 15.29 -11.17
C ALA A 113 -1.64 13.99 -11.73
N THR A 114 -0.80 12.95 -11.83
CA THR A 114 -1.25 11.60 -12.21
C THR A 114 -2.24 11.05 -11.20
N LEU A 115 -1.99 11.24 -9.90
CA LEU A 115 -2.88 10.80 -8.83
C LEU A 115 -4.23 11.56 -8.87
N ASP A 116 -4.21 12.87 -9.11
CA ASP A 116 -5.43 13.68 -9.25
C ASP A 116 -6.30 13.22 -10.42
N GLU A 117 -5.70 12.99 -11.59
CA GLU A 117 -6.43 12.50 -12.77
C GLU A 117 -6.97 11.07 -12.55
N PHE A 118 -6.27 10.24 -11.77
CA PHE A 118 -6.81 8.95 -11.35
C PHE A 118 -8.06 9.12 -10.47
N PHE A 119 -7.99 9.92 -9.40
CA PHE A 119 -9.12 10.13 -8.48
C PHE A 119 -10.36 10.74 -9.16
N LYS A 120 -10.14 11.57 -10.18
CA LYS A 120 -11.19 12.14 -11.02
C LYS A 120 -12.02 11.08 -11.75
N ASN A 121 -11.36 10.00 -12.18
CA ASN A 121 -11.95 8.90 -12.96
C ASN A 121 -12.15 7.62 -12.12
N LEU A 122 -12.00 7.71 -10.80
CA LEU A 122 -12.19 6.59 -9.87
C LEU A 122 -13.63 6.07 -9.97
N ASP A 123 -13.80 4.75 -10.05
CA ASP A 123 -15.12 4.15 -9.91
C ASP A 123 -15.54 4.25 -8.44
N ARG A 124 -16.66 4.92 -8.19
CA ARG A 124 -17.15 5.21 -6.82
C ARG A 124 -18.32 4.32 -6.42
N THR A 125 -18.65 3.32 -7.22
CA THR A 125 -19.82 2.45 -6.96
C THR A 125 -19.73 1.73 -5.62
N ASN A 126 -18.53 1.39 -5.17
CA ASN A 126 -18.27 0.70 -3.90
C ASN A 126 -17.64 1.60 -2.83
N LEU A 127 -17.63 2.92 -3.05
CA LEU A 127 -17.01 3.87 -2.12
C LEU A 127 -18.08 4.60 -1.33
N ASP A 128 -17.98 4.52 -0.01
CA ASP A 128 -18.77 5.37 0.88
C ASP A 128 -18.31 6.82 0.73
N THR A 129 -19.30 7.71 0.62
CA THR A 129 -19.08 9.16 0.57
C THR A 129 -19.48 9.78 1.91
N PRO A 130 -18.70 10.74 2.45
CA PRO A 130 -19.01 11.46 3.68
C PRO A 130 -20.28 12.31 3.60
#